data_AF-A0A7Y4IFF6-F1
#
_entry.id   AF-A0A7Y4IFF6-F1
#
_cell.length_a   1.000
_cell.length_b   1.000
_cell.length_c   1.000
_cell.angle_alpha   90.00
_cell.angle_beta   90.00
_cell.angle_gamma   90.00
#
_symmetry.space_group_name_H-M   'P 1'
#
loop_
_entity.id
_entity.type
_entity.pdbx_description
1 polymer ?
#
loop_
_entity_poly.entity_id
_entity_poly.type
_entity_poly.pdbx_seq_one_letter_code
_entity_poly.pdbx_strand_id
1 'polypeptide(L)'
;MSEQLPQSPSEEARARRIAELEFRLARRRVGVRPMAAVVAIAVGLVLLGMQWKDLSYFLSTSVPLTLGAEGAYRFEALVSNRYAQVHGVPTVRGAYERADGALYVLVGLRDSPFVVRRPALPGEQWTDGRPPPQPDQRPFAVRGRLLAQEDAPRYRDALALMERMGELQPRGGRLWLLIEGERPGADRGLLLVCLALVTFVVLNAMLLVRGLKRR
;
A
#
# COMPACT_ATOMS: atom_id res chain seq x y z
N MET A 1 49.62 25.20 -41.29
CA MET A 1 50.06 26.22 -40.33
C MET A 1 48.84 27.05 -39.98
N SER A 2 48.21 26.78 -38.85
CA SER A 2 47.05 27.56 -38.38
C SER A 2 47.55 28.57 -37.37
N GLU A 3 47.53 29.85 -37.75
CA GLU A 3 47.85 30.98 -36.89
C GLU A 3 46.92 31.00 -35.67
N GLN A 4 47.51 30.88 -34.49
CA GLN A 4 46.84 31.23 -33.24
C GLN A 4 46.86 32.75 -33.13
N LEU A 5 45.74 33.37 -33.46
CA LEU A 5 45.50 34.79 -33.20
C LEU A 5 45.61 35.06 -31.68
N PRO A 6 46.27 36.15 -31.25
CA PRO A 6 46.42 36.49 -29.84
C PRO A 6 45.05 36.78 -29.24
N GLN A 7 44.67 35.98 -28.23
CA GLN A 7 43.42 36.20 -27.50
C GLN A 7 43.44 37.59 -26.87
N SER A 8 42.38 38.34 -27.09
CA SER A 8 42.29 39.71 -26.61
C SER A 8 42.24 39.70 -25.06
N PRO A 9 42.86 40.68 -24.37
CA PRO A 9 42.91 40.70 -22.90
C PRO A 9 41.52 40.73 -22.23
N SER A 10 40.47 41.09 -22.98
CA SER A 10 39.07 41.01 -22.56
C SER A 10 38.52 39.58 -22.53
N GLU A 11 38.96 38.69 -23.42
CA GLU A 11 38.56 37.29 -23.47
C GLU A 11 39.18 36.48 -22.34
N GLU A 12 40.47 36.70 -22.05
CA GLU A 12 41.14 36.06 -20.91
C GLU A 12 40.53 36.51 -19.57
N ALA A 13 40.21 37.79 -19.42
CA ALA A 13 39.54 38.31 -18.23
C ALA A 13 38.13 37.72 -18.06
N ARG A 14 37.40 37.53 -19.16
CA ARG A 14 36.07 36.92 -19.18
C ARG A 14 36.15 35.43 -18.84
N ALA A 15 37.12 34.70 -19.40
CA ALA A 15 37.37 33.29 -19.10
C ALA A 15 37.75 33.08 -17.63
N ARG A 16 38.63 33.92 -17.06
CA ARG A 16 38.96 33.88 -15.62
C ARG A 16 37.74 34.13 -14.74
N ARG A 17 36.88 35.09 -15.12
CA ARG A 17 35.66 35.40 -14.36
C ARG A 17 34.63 34.29 -14.45
N ILE A 18 34.52 33.60 -15.58
CA ILE A 18 33.68 32.41 -15.74
C ILE A 18 34.22 31.27 -14.88
N ALA A 19 35.53 30.98 -14.95
CA ALA A 19 36.16 29.95 -14.13
C ALA A 19 36.02 30.22 -12.62
N GLU A 20 36.12 31.48 -12.20
CA GLU A 20 35.90 31.88 -10.80
C GLU A 20 34.43 31.73 -10.39
N LEU A 21 33.48 32.08 -11.27
CA LEU A 21 32.05 31.87 -11.03
C LEU A 21 31.69 30.39 -11.00
N GLU A 22 32.26 29.57 -11.88
CA GLU A 22 32.12 28.11 -11.90
C GLU A 22 32.73 27.48 -10.65
N PHE A 23 33.89 27.94 -10.19
CA PHE A 23 34.49 27.49 -8.93
C PHE A 23 33.63 27.87 -7.72
N ARG A 24 33.05 29.07 -7.70
CA ARG A 24 32.10 29.53 -6.67
C ARG A 24 30.76 28.79 -6.74
N LEU A 25 30.29 28.43 -7.94
CA LEU A 25 29.08 27.62 -8.18
C LEU A 25 29.29 26.14 -7.84
N ALA A 26 30.45 25.57 -8.13
CA ALA A 26 30.86 24.24 -7.68
C ALA A 26 30.98 24.18 -6.15
N ARG A 27 31.28 25.32 -5.51
CA ARG A 27 31.20 25.52 -4.06
C ARG A 27 29.82 25.90 -3.53
N ARG A 28 28.76 26.03 -4.36
CA ARG A 28 27.41 26.31 -3.84
C ARG A 28 27.05 25.22 -2.83
N ARG A 29 26.96 25.65 -1.57
CA ARG A 29 26.52 24.85 -0.44
C ARG A 29 25.07 24.46 -0.70
N VAL A 30 24.84 23.27 -1.24
CA VAL A 30 23.58 22.56 -1.06
C VAL A 30 23.56 22.08 0.40
N GLY A 31 23.47 23.04 1.32
CA GLY A 31 23.44 22.80 2.75
C GLY A 31 22.00 22.88 3.21
N VAL A 32 21.33 21.72 3.33
CA VAL A 32 20.04 21.64 4.02
C VAL A 32 20.29 22.09 5.46
N ARG A 33 19.45 22.99 5.99
CA ARG A 33 19.52 23.37 7.41
C ARG A 33 19.40 22.08 8.24
N PRO A 34 20.27 21.83 9.25
CA PRO A 34 20.27 20.57 10.00
C PRO A 34 18.88 20.18 10.53
N MET A 35 18.12 21.18 11.02
CA MET A 35 16.73 20.98 11.47
C MET A 35 15.80 20.48 10.35
N ALA A 36 15.92 21.00 9.14
CA ALA A 36 15.12 20.53 8.00
C ALA A 36 15.46 19.07 7.63
N ALA A 37 16.73 18.68 7.71
CA ALA A 37 17.13 17.28 7.45
C ALA A 37 16.59 16.33 8.54
N VAL A 38 16.61 16.73 9.80
CA VAL A 38 16.02 15.94 10.91
C VAL A 38 14.52 15.76 10.71
N VAL A 39 13.80 16.84 10.38
CA VAL A 39 12.36 16.78 10.10
C VAL A 39 12.07 15.88 8.90
N ALA A 40 12.85 16.00 7.81
CA ALA A 40 12.69 15.16 6.63
C ALA A 40 12.90 13.66 6.95
N ILE A 41 13.92 13.33 7.74
CA ILE A 41 14.15 11.95 8.20
C ILE A 41 12.97 11.46 9.03
N ALA A 42 12.52 12.25 10.01
CA ALA A 42 11.39 11.88 10.86
C ALA A 42 10.12 11.60 10.04
N VAL A 43 9.78 12.49 9.10
CA VAL A 43 8.65 12.29 8.18
C VAL A 43 8.83 11.03 7.33
N GLY A 44 10.01 10.81 6.77
CA GLY A 44 10.30 9.62 5.95
C GLY A 44 10.16 8.31 6.75
N LEU A 45 10.63 8.28 8.00
CA LEU A 45 10.49 7.13 8.88
C LEU A 45 9.04 6.88 9.29
N VAL A 46 8.26 7.93 9.58
CA VAL A 46 6.83 7.80 9.87
C VAL A 46 6.09 7.21 8.68
N LEU A 47 6.33 7.74 7.47
CA LEU A 47 5.72 7.22 6.25
C LEU A 47 6.11 5.76 5.98
N LEU A 48 7.37 5.37 6.21
CA LEU A 48 7.79 3.97 6.13
C LEU A 48 7.09 3.09 7.16
N GLY A 49 6.97 3.57 8.40
CA GLY A 49 6.24 2.87 9.46
C GLY A 49 4.77 2.61 9.10
N MET A 50 4.12 3.57 8.43
CA MET A 50 2.75 3.39 7.94
C MET A 50 2.63 2.30 6.87
N GLN A 51 3.67 2.10 6.05
CA GLN A 51 3.70 1.05 5.02
C GLN A 51 4.11 -0.33 5.54
N TRP A 52 4.47 -0.46 6.82
CA TRP A 52 5.05 -1.69 7.37
C TRP A 52 4.14 -2.92 7.24
N LYS A 53 2.83 -2.76 7.48
CA LYS A 53 1.87 -3.87 7.36
C LYS A 53 1.79 -4.38 5.93
N ASP A 54 1.68 -3.49 4.97
CA ASP A 54 1.63 -3.86 3.55
C ASP A 54 2.96 -4.44 3.07
N LEU A 55 4.08 -3.88 3.52
CA LEU A 55 5.41 -4.41 3.20
C LEU A 55 5.62 -5.82 3.78
N SER A 56 5.15 -6.06 5.01
CA SER A 56 5.21 -7.39 5.63
C SER A 56 4.33 -8.41 4.89
N TYR A 57 3.21 -7.98 4.31
CA TYR A 57 2.40 -8.82 3.43
C TYR A 57 3.10 -9.08 2.09
N PHE A 58 3.70 -8.05 1.51
CA PHE A 58 4.46 -8.15 0.27
C PHE A 58 5.56 -9.22 0.38
N LEU A 59 6.25 -9.27 1.53
CA LEU A 59 7.31 -10.24 1.82
C LEU A 59 6.79 -11.58 2.40
N SER A 60 5.48 -11.76 2.52
CA SER A 60 4.90 -12.99 3.08
C SER A 60 4.92 -14.16 2.09
N THR A 61 4.73 -15.38 2.61
CA THR A 61 4.67 -16.59 1.78
C THR A 61 3.49 -16.55 0.80
N SER A 62 3.73 -16.92 -0.45
CA SER A 62 2.70 -17.08 -1.48
C SER A 62 1.94 -18.41 -1.37
N VAL A 63 2.28 -19.28 -0.41
CA VAL A 63 1.54 -20.51 -0.13
C VAL A 63 0.26 -20.14 0.64
N PRO A 64 -0.93 -20.43 0.11
CA PRO A 64 -2.17 -20.03 0.74
C PRO A 64 -2.45 -20.85 2.00
N LEU A 65 -2.76 -20.15 3.09
CA LEU A 65 -3.33 -20.73 4.29
C LEU A 65 -4.74 -21.23 3.99
N THR A 66 -4.96 -22.55 4.05
CA THR A 66 -6.29 -23.13 3.82
C THR A 66 -7.16 -23.01 5.07
N LEU A 67 -8.18 -22.18 5.00
CA LEU A 67 -9.13 -21.92 6.11
C LEU A 67 -10.27 -22.93 6.16
N GLY A 68 -10.37 -23.82 5.17
CA GLY A 68 -11.39 -24.87 5.10
C GLY A 68 -12.60 -24.44 4.26
N ALA A 69 -13.69 -25.18 4.48
CA ALA A 69 -14.97 -25.03 3.80
C ALA A 69 -16.12 -25.02 4.82
N GLU A 70 -17.34 -24.78 4.35
CA GLU A 70 -18.56 -24.84 5.15
C GLU A 70 -18.61 -26.11 6.02
N GLY A 71 -18.85 -25.94 7.32
CA GLY A 71 -18.88 -27.03 8.32
C GLY A 71 -17.50 -27.54 8.78
N ALA A 72 -16.40 -27.16 8.14
CA ALA A 72 -15.04 -27.63 8.44
C ALA A 72 -14.00 -26.49 8.40
N TYR A 73 -14.36 -25.33 8.91
CA TYR A 73 -13.47 -24.18 8.99
C TYR A 73 -12.40 -24.36 10.08
N ARG A 74 -11.17 -23.97 9.76
CA ARG A 74 -9.99 -24.03 10.65
C ARG A 74 -9.77 -22.69 11.32
N PHE A 75 -10.56 -22.40 12.34
CA PHE A 75 -10.50 -21.12 13.05
C PHE A 75 -9.21 -20.92 13.85
N GLU A 76 -8.54 -22.01 14.22
CA GLU A 76 -7.29 -22.03 14.96
C GLU A 76 -6.12 -21.50 14.12
N ALA A 77 -6.26 -21.56 12.79
CA ALA A 77 -5.25 -21.14 11.84
C ALA A 77 -5.36 -19.65 11.47
N LEU A 78 -6.33 -18.91 12.03
CA LEU A 78 -6.61 -17.53 11.65
C LEU A 78 -5.46 -16.59 12.03
N VAL A 79 -4.77 -16.07 11.02
CA VAL A 79 -3.69 -15.09 11.16
C VAL A 79 -3.93 -13.95 10.18
N SER A 80 -4.05 -12.74 10.71
CA SER A 80 -4.23 -11.53 9.90
C SER A 80 -2.99 -11.26 9.05
N ASN A 81 -3.20 -10.53 7.97
CA ASN A 81 -2.17 -10.12 7.02
C ASN A 81 -1.43 -11.29 6.35
N ARG A 82 -2.19 -12.34 5.98
CA ARG A 82 -1.67 -13.56 5.34
C ARG A 82 -2.42 -13.90 4.07
N TYR A 83 -1.74 -14.59 3.16
CA TYR A 83 -2.39 -15.13 1.97
C TYR A 83 -3.17 -16.38 2.37
N ALA A 84 -4.48 -16.37 2.11
CA ALA A 84 -5.38 -17.42 2.55
C ALA A 84 -6.32 -17.87 1.43
N GLN A 85 -6.86 -19.08 1.59
CA GLN A 85 -7.90 -19.65 0.76
C GLN A 85 -9.09 -20.06 1.63
N VAL A 86 -10.28 -19.61 1.25
CA VAL A 86 -11.54 -19.99 1.89
C VAL A 86 -12.50 -20.52 0.83
N HIS A 87 -13.31 -21.49 1.24
CA HIS A 87 -14.40 -22.04 0.44
C HIS A 87 -15.68 -21.84 1.23
N GLY A 88 -16.78 -21.48 0.58
CA GLY A 88 -18.03 -21.36 1.29
C GLY A 88 -19.20 -20.99 0.40
N VAL A 89 -20.37 -21.01 1.03
CA VAL A 89 -21.62 -20.56 0.43
C VAL A 89 -21.86 -19.12 0.85
N PRO A 90 -22.13 -18.22 -0.10
CA PRO A 90 -22.36 -16.81 0.19
C PRO A 90 -23.65 -16.58 0.98
N THR A 91 -23.68 -15.50 1.73
CA THR A 91 -24.87 -14.97 2.40
C THR A 91 -25.89 -14.41 1.40
N VAL A 92 -27.13 -14.22 1.85
CA VAL A 92 -28.24 -13.71 1.00
C VAL A 92 -28.03 -12.22 0.71
N ARG A 93 -27.45 -11.48 1.64
CA ARG A 93 -27.12 -10.06 1.47
C ARG A 93 -25.61 -9.84 1.39
N GLY A 94 -25.24 -8.73 0.75
CA GLY A 94 -23.86 -8.25 0.62
C GLY A 94 -23.81 -6.72 0.59
N ALA A 95 -22.65 -6.17 0.89
CA ALA A 95 -22.37 -4.75 0.75
C ALA A 95 -21.64 -4.49 -0.57
N TYR A 96 -21.97 -3.36 -1.22
CA TYR A 96 -21.40 -3.00 -2.53
C TYR A 96 -20.54 -1.74 -2.36
N GLU A 97 -19.37 -1.73 -2.99
CA GLU A 97 -18.43 -0.62 -2.96
C GLU A 97 -17.90 -0.35 -4.37
N ARG A 98 -17.78 0.92 -4.75
CA ARG A 98 -17.03 1.33 -5.94
C ARG A 98 -15.64 1.79 -5.53
N ALA A 99 -14.62 1.18 -6.12
CA ALA A 99 -13.23 1.46 -5.84
C ALA A 99 -12.41 1.36 -7.13
N ASP A 100 -11.50 2.30 -7.36
CA ASP A 100 -10.56 2.25 -8.50
C ASP A 100 -11.26 2.06 -9.86
N GLY A 101 -12.45 2.65 -10.01
CA GLY A 101 -13.28 2.52 -11.21
C GLY A 101 -14.00 1.18 -11.39
N ALA A 102 -13.89 0.26 -10.43
CA ALA A 102 -14.52 -1.07 -10.44
C ALA A 102 -15.55 -1.23 -9.31
N LEU A 103 -16.55 -2.08 -9.55
CA LEU A 103 -17.55 -2.46 -8.57
C LEU A 103 -17.11 -3.73 -7.84
N TYR A 104 -17.07 -3.65 -6.52
CA TYR A 104 -16.75 -4.76 -5.63
C TYR A 104 -17.95 -5.10 -4.75
N VAL A 105 -18.05 -6.38 -4.42
CA VAL A 105 -19.05 -6.94 -3.53
C VAL A 105 -18.34 -7.53 -2.32
N LEU A 106 -18.72 -7.09 -1.14
CA LEU A 106 -18.39 -7.71 0.12
C LEU A 106 -19.53 -8.67 0.46
N VAL A 107 -19.25 -9.95 0.30
CA VAL A 107 -20.22 -11.02 0.55
C VAL A 107 -19.79 -11.82 1.78
N GLY A 108 -20.73 -12.11 2.67
CA GLY A 108 -20.47 -12.98 3.80
C GLY A 108 -20.42 -14.44 3.38
N LEU A 109 -19.76 -15.29 4.17
CA LEU A 109 -19.90 -16.74 4.05
C LEU A 109 -20.78 -17.26 5.18
N ARG A 110 -21.77 -18.08 4.84
CA ARG A 110 -22.73 -18.64 5.79
C ARG A 110 -22.02 -19.39 6.91
N ASP A 111 -22.61 -19.29 8.10
CA ASP A 111 -22.15 -19.96 9.33
C ASP A 111 -20.67 -19.74 9.64
N SER A 112 -20.16 -18.55 9.32
CA SER A 112 -18.75 -18.22 9.47
C SER A 112 -18.53 -16.74 9.80
N PRO A 113 -17.32 -16.38 10.28
CA PRO A 113 -16.92 -14.98 10.49
C PRO A 113 -16.34 -14.32 9.23
N PHE A 114 -16.37 -14.99 8.08
CA PHE A 114 -15.66 -14.55 6.88
C PHE A 114 -16.53 -13.63 6.01
N VAL A 115 -15.91 -12.53 5.57
CA VAL A 115 -16.41 -11.64 4.54
C VAL A 115 -15.41 -11.68 3.39
N VAL A 116 -15.88 -11.89 2.17
CA VAL A 116 -15.04 -11.90 0.98
C VAL A 116 -15.33 -10.64 0.17
N ARG A 117 -14.30 -9.84 -0.06
CA ARG A 117 -14.33 -8.76 -1.06
C ARG A 117 -13.93 -9.36 -2.40
N ARG A 118 -14.85 -9.35 -3.36
CA ARG A 118 -14.62 -9.80 -4.73
C ARG A 118 -15.12 -8.81 -5.77
N PRO A 119 -14.65 -8.86 -7.02
CA PRO A 119 -15.29 -8.14 -8.12
C PRO A 119 -16.77 -8.56 -8.26
N ALA A 120 -17.61 -7.62 -8.68
CA ALA A 120 -19.00 -7.92 -9.02
C ALA A 120 -19.08 -8.88 -10.21
N LEU A 121 -19.88 -9.94 -10.06
CA LEU A 121 -20.14 -10.91 -11.10
C LEU A 121 -21.22 -10.42 -12.08
N PRO A 122 -21.35 -11.04 -13.26
CA PRO A 122 -22.46 -10.74 -14.16
C PRO A 122 -23.81 -10.86 -13.45
N GLY A 123 -24.63 -9.79 -13.48
CA GLY A 123 -25.91 -9.70 -12.78
C GLY A 123 -25.87 -8.96 -11.45
N GLU A 124 -24.68 -8.71 -10.87
CA GLU A 124 -24.51 -7.96 -9.61
C GLU A 124 -24.26 -6.46 -9.84
N GLN A 125 -24.76 -5.92 -10.95
CA GLN A 125 -24.59 -4.51 -11.27
C GLN A 125 -25.40 -3.66 -10.31
N TRP A 126 -24.75 -2.67 -9.69
CA TRP A 126 -25.37 -1.80 -8.72
C TRP A 126 -25.01 -0.34 -8.95
N THR A 127 -25.98 0.52 -8.67
CA THR A 127 -25.88 1.98 -8.76
C THR A 127 -26.36 2.58 -7.45
N ASP A 128 -25.63 3.59 -6.98
CA ASP A 128 -25.94 4.31 -5.76
C ASP A 128 -27.40 4.81 -5.74
N GLY A 129 -28.06 4.67 -4.61
CA GLY A 129 -29.46 5.06 -4.42
C GLY A 129 -30.50 4.00 -4.81
N ARG A 130 -30.09 2.86 -5.40
CA ARG A 130 -30.95 1.68 -5.57
C ARG A 130 -30.64 0.63 -4.51
N PRO A 131 -31.63 -0.20 -4.11
CA PRO A 131 -31.33 -1.35 -3.27
C PRO A 131 -30.31 -2.25 -3.98
N PRO A 132 -29.27 -2.73 -3.27
CA PRO A 132 -28.29 -3.63 -3.84
C PRO A 132 -28.94 -4.94 -4.28
N PRO A 133 -28.53 -5.51 -5.43
CA PRO A 133 -29.00 -6.82 -5.83
C PRO A 133 -28.50 -7.88 -4.85
N GLN A 134 -29.12 -9.05 -4.90
CA GLN A 134 -28.63 -10.21 -4.16
C GLN A 134 -27.29 -10.68 -4.78
N PRO A 135 -26.25 -10.96 -3.96
CA PRO A 135 -25.04 -11.58 -4.45
C PRO A 135 -25.32 -12.98 -5.03
N ASP A 136 -24.54 -13.39 -6.03
CA ASP A 136 -24.54 -14.72 -6.60
C ASP A 136 -24.45 -15.77 -5.48
N GLN A 137 -25.41 -16.68 -5.46
CA GLN A 137 -25.58 -17.68 -4.41
C GLN A 137 -24.74 -18.95 -4.64
N ARG A 138 -24.02 -19.05 -5.76
CA ARG A 138 -23.21 -20.23 -6.08
C ARG A 138 -22.05 -20.38 -5.09
N PRO A 139 -21.81 -21.59 -4.57
CA PRO A 139 -20.63 -21.86 -3.75
C PRO A 139 -19.35 -21.52 -4.52
N PHE A 140 -18.37 -20.96 -3.83
CA PHE A 140 -17.16 -20.49 -4.47
C PHE A 140 -15.93 -20.63 -3.56
N ALA A 141 -14.76 -20.64 -4.18
CA ALA A 141 -13.47 -20.76 -3.52
C ALA A 141 -12.60 -19.57 -3.91
N VAL A 142 -12.13 -18.81 -2.93
CA VAL A 142 -11.38 -17.57 -3.17
C VAL A 142 -10.05 -17.62 -2.48
N ARG A 143 -9.05 -17.02 -3.14
CA ARG A 143 -7.73 -16.79 -2.59
C ARG A 143 -7.46 -15.30 -2.52
N GLY A 144 -6.85 -14.88 -1.43
CA GLY A 144 -6.66 -13.45 -1.19
C GLY A 144 -5.91 -13.13 0.08
N ARG A 145 -5.81 -11.84 0.37
CA ARG A 145 -5.26 -11.34 1.62
C ARG A 145 -6.32 -11.43 2.71
N LEU A 146 -6.03 -12.19 3.76
CA LEU A 146 -6.83 -12.27 4.96
C LEU A 146 -6.46 -11.13 5.91
N LEU A 147 -7.45 -10.37 6.36
CA LEU A 147 -7.31 -9.29 7.32
C LEU A 147 -8.34 -9.47 8.43
N ALA A 148 -7.91 -9.29 9.68
CA ALA A 148 -8.85 -9.05 10.76
C ALA A 148 -9.51 -7.68 10.58
N GLN A 149 -10.73 -7.51 11.09
CA GLN A 149 -11.48 -6.25 11.01
C GLN A 149 -10.68 -5.03 11.47
N GLU A 150 -9.88 -5.18 12.53
CA GLU A 150 -8.97 -4.15 13.07
C GLU A 150 -7.85 -3.73 12.12
N ASP A 151 -7.44 -4.63 11.22
CA ASP A 151 -6.38 -4.39 10.23
C ASP A 151 -6.92 -3.88 8.89
N ALA A 152 -8.24 -3.73 8.77
CA ALA A 152 -8.94 -3.33 7.56
C ALA A 152 -9.72 -2.01 7.75
N PRO A 153 -9.08 -0.89 8.16
CA PRO A 153 -9.77 0.35 8.53
C PRO A 153 -10.61 0.92 7.38
N ARG A 154 -10.18 0.74 6.12
CA ARG A 154 -10.92 1.12 4.92
C ARG A 154 -12.31 0.47 4.85
N TYR A 155 -12.45 -0.75 5.35
CA TYR A 155 -13.67 -1.54 5.25
C TYR A 155 -14.53 -1.49 6.51
N ARG A 156 -14.20 -0.63 7.48
CA ARG A 156 -14.87 -0.58 8.78
C ARG A 156 -16.39 -0.44 8.64
N ASP A 157 -16.85 0.50 7.82
CA ASP A 157 -18.28 0.78 7.68
C ASP A 157 -19.01 -0.34 6.93
N ALA A 158 -18.36 -0.91 5.90
CA ALA A 158 -18.92 -2.04 5.16
C ALA A 158 -18.99 -3.31 6.03
N LEU A 159 -17.96 -3.59 6.83
CA LEU A 159 -17.96 -4.72 7.78
C LEU A 159 -19.01 -4.52 8.89
N ALA A 160 -19.14 -3.30 9.42
CA ALA A 160 -20.19 -2.98 10.38
C ALA A 160 -21.60 -3.13 9.77
N LEU A 161 -21.77 -2.77 8.50
CA LEU A 161 -23.02 -3.00 7.78
C LEU A 161 -23.31 -4.50 7.63
N MET A 162 -22.31 -5.30 7.24
CA MET A 162 -22.43 -6.75 7.13
C MET A 162 -22.77 -7.42 8.47
N GLU A 163 -22.18 -6.95 9.57
CA GLU A 163 -22.50 -7.43 10.91
C GLU A 163 -23.95 -7.12 11.29
N ARG A 164 -24.44 -5.91 11.00
CA ARG A 164 -25.84 -5.50 11.23
C ARG A 164 -26.85 -6.29 10.41
N MET A 165 -26.44 -6.88 9.28
CA MET A 165 -27.32 -7.76 8.52
C MET A 165 -27.64 -9.05 9.29
N GLY A 166 -26.77 -9.50 10.20
CA GLY A 166 -27.03 -10.65 11.07
C GLY A 166 -26.93 -12.01 10.38
N GLU A 167 -26.31 -12.09 9.19
CA GLU A 167 -26.09 -13.34 8.45
C GLU A 167 -24.70 -13.96 8.71
N LEU A 168 -23.85 -13.25 9.47
CA LEU A 168 -22.49 -13.65 9.82
C LEU A 168 -22.43 -14.07 11.28
N GLN A 169 -21.47 -14.95 11.59
CA GLN A 169 -21.20 -15.41 12.95
C GLN A 169 -19.80 -14.93 13.38
N PRO A 170 -19.67 -13.75 14.03
CA PRO A 170 -18.38 -13.25 14.49
C PRO A 170 -17.69 -14.23 15.44
N ARG A 171 -16.38 -14.40 15.29
CA ARG A 171 -15.59 -15.30 16.15
C ARG A 171 -14.63 -14.50 17.01
N GLY A 172 -14.84 -14.55 18.33
CA GLY A 172 -14.12 -13.69 19.27
C GLY A 172 -14.47 -12.21 19.10
N GLY A 173 -15.71 -11.91 18.72
CA GLY A 173 -16.21 -10.54 18.56
C GLY A 173 -15.70 -9.78 17.34
N ARG A 174 -15.17 -10.48 16.33
CA ARG A 174 -14.63 -9.87 15.11
C ARG A 174 -14.98 -10.65 13.85
N LEU A 175 -15.02 -9.92 12.75
CA LEU A 175 -15.09 -10.44 11.39
C LEU A 175 -13.71 -10.54 10.74
N TRP A 176 -13.61 -11.39 9.73
CA TRP A 176 -12.40 -11.61 8.95
C TRP A 176 -12.66 -11.31 7.48
N LEU A 177 -11.94 -10.34 6.93
CA LEU A 177 -12.05 -9.92 5.55
C LEU A 177 -11.02 -10.69 4.70
N LEU A 178 -11.47 -11.31 3.61
CA LEU A 178 -10.61 -11.85 2.57
C LEU A 178 -10.73 -10.99 1.31
N ILE A 179 -9.63 -10.36 0.89
CA ILE A 179 -9.61 -9.56 -0.34
C ILE A 179 -9.14 -10.43 -1.49
N GLU A 180 -10.07 -10.77 -2.38
CA GLU A 180 -9.79 -11.60 -3.56
C GLU A 180 -8.70 -11.01 -4.44
N GLY A 181 -7.81 -11.87 -4.94
CA GLY A 181 -6.83 -11.51 -5.96
C GLY A 181 -5.57 -10.82 -5.43
N GLU A 182 -5.59 -10.32 -4.19
CA GLU A 182 -4.38 -9.79 -3.54
C GLU A 182 -3.41 -10.92 -3.22
N ARG A 183 -2.29 -10.98 -3.96
CA ARG A 183 -1.20 -11.93 -3.75
C ARG A 183 0.00 -11.25 -3.09
N PRO A 184 0.74 -11.95 -2.20
CA PRO A 184 2.04 -11.49 -1.74
C PRO A 184 2.97 -11.21 -2.93
N GLY A 185 3.77 -10.15 -2.84
CA GLY A 185 4.70 -9.75 -3.89
C GLY A 185 4.08 -9.10 -5.14
N ALA A 186 2.76 -8.96 -5.23
CA ALA A 186 2.11 -8.41 -6.43
C ALA A 186 2.23 -6.88 -6.53
N ASP A 187 2.19 -6.16 -5.39
CA ASP A 187 2.22 -4.70 -5.36
C ASP A 187 3.64 -4.15 -5.51
N ARG A 188 4.10 -4.04 -6.77
CA ARG A 188 5.39 -3.43 -7.09
C ARG A 188 5.43 -1.93 -6.79
N GLY A 189 4.27 -1.26 -6.79
CA GLY A 189 4.15 0.16 -6.50
C GLY A 189 4.57 0.46 -5.06
N LEU A 190 4.07 -0.35 -4.12
CA LEU A 190 4.49 -0.29 -2.72
C LEU A 190 6.00 -0.42 -2.55
N LEU A 191 6.64 -1.38 -3.24
CA LEU A 191 8.09 -1.58 -3.16
C LEU A 191 8.86 -0.35 -3.68
N LEU A 192 8.42 0.25 -4.78
CA LEU A 192 9.01 1.48 -5.31
C LEU A 192 8.86 2.66 -4.34
N VAL A 193 7.69 2.81 -3.73
CA VAL A 193 7.44 3.85 -2.71
C VAL A 193 8.35 3.64 -1.50
N CYS A 194 8.45 2.41 -1.00
CA CYS A 194 9.34 2.09 0.11
C CYS A 194 10.81 2.38 -0.25
N LEU A 195 11.27 1.99 -1.44
CA LEU A 195 12.62 2.26 -1.90
C LEU A 195 12.91 3.76 -2.04
N ALA A 196 11.95 4.53 -2.56
CA ALA A 196 12.05 5.98 -2.66
C ALA A 196 12.13 6.63 -1.28
N LEU A 197 11.31 6.20 -0.32
CA LEU A 197 11.34 6.69 1.06
C LEU A 197 12.66 6.35 1.77
N VAL A 198 13.17 5.12 1.61
CA VAL A 198 14.47 4.73 2.16
C VAL A 198 15.58 5.59 1.56
N THR A 199 15.59 5.76 0.24
CA THR A 199 16.57 6.62 -0.45
C THR A 199 16.50 8.06 0.06
N PHE A 200 15.29 8.59 0.20
CA PHE A 200 15.05 9.93 0.75
C PHE A 200 15.61 10.09 2.17
N VAL A 201 15.34 9.13 3.06
CA VAL A 201 15.86 9.14 4.44
C VAL A 201 17.39 9.08 4.44
N VAL A 202 17.99 8.17 3.66
CA VAL A 202 19.44 8.00 3.57
C VAL A 202 20.13 9.26 3.04
N LEU A 203 19.61 9.87 1.98
CA LEU A 203 20.16 11.11 1.42
C LEU A 203 20.13 12.25 2.45
N ASN A 204 19.01 12.41 3.17
CA ASN A 204 18.89 13.43 4.20
C ASN A 204 19.85 13.16 5.38
N ALA A 205 20.02 11.91 5.80
CA ALA A 205 20.99 11.54 6.83
C ALA A 205 22.43 11.84 6.40
N MET A 206 22.80 11.51 5.15
CA MET A 206 24.11 11.82 4.59
C MET A 206 24.37 13.34 4.53
N LEU A 207 23.37 14.13 4.11
CA LEU A 207 23.46 15.60 4.09
C LEU A 207 23.59 16.18 5.50
N LEU A 208 22.88 15.63 6.48
CA LEU A 208 22.99 16.02 7.89
C LEU A 208 24.40 15.76 8.43
N VAL A 209 24.94 14.55 8.23
CA VAL A 209 26.32 14.21 8.65
C VAL A 209 27.35 15.09 7.97
N ARG A 210 27.21 15.35 6.67
CA ARG A 210 28.10 16.28 5.95
C ARG A 210 27.98 17.73 6.44
N GLY A 211 26.76 18.16 6.81
CA GLY A 211 26.50 19.49 7.37
C GLY A 211 27.09 19.68 8.76
N LEU A 212 27.07 18.62 9.58
CA LEU A 212 27.67 18.61 10.92
C LEU A 212 29.20 18.55 10.88
N LYS A 213 29.79 17.73 10.01
CA LYS A 213 31.26 17.63 9.85
C LYS A 213 31.93 18.89 9.27
N ARG A 214 31.16 19.81 8.69
CA ARG A 214 31.64 21.06 8.06
C ARG A 214 31.45 22.31 8.93
N ARG A 215 30.81 22.17 10.10
CA ARG A 215 30.76 23.19 11.14
C ARG A 215 31.82 22.87 12.18
#